data_AF-A0ABD6D288-F1
#
_entry.id   AF-A0ABD6D288-F1
#
_cell.length_a   1.000
_cell.length_b   1.000
_cell.length_c   1.000
_cell.angle_alpha   90.00
_cell.angle_beta   90.00
_cell.angle_gamma   90.00
#
_symmetry.space_group_name_H-M   'P 1'
#
loop_
_entity.id
_entity.type
_entity.pdbx_description
1 polymer ?
#
loop_
_entity_poly.entity_id
_entity_poly.type
_entity_poly.pdbx_seq_one_letter_code
_entity_poly.pdbx_strand_id
1 'polypeptide(L)' 'MRRARVETTHEDASAVAAALRPDNTPSMTTDVADDVVRTVVERETAGGLGSTLDDYVVNLTVAETVVQTARGHNHNHE' A
#
# COMPACT_ATOMS: atom_id res chain seq x y z
N MET A 1 18.13 1.53 13.81
CA MET A 1 16.98 1.25 12.93
C MET A 1 15.75 1.91 13.51
N ARG A 2 15.02 2.68 12.71
CA ARG A 2 13.67 3.18 13.01
C ARG A 2 12.69 2.38 12.17
N ARG A 3 11.53 2.09 12.73
CA ARG A 3 10.51 1.24 12.12
C ARG A 3 9.15 1.88 12.27
N ALA A 4 8.34 1.80 11.21
CA ALA A 4 6.93 2.11 11.25
C ALA A 4 6.12 0.98 10.64
N ARG A 5 4.85 0.94 11.01
CA ARG A 5 3.86 0.00 10.51
C ARG A 5 2.61 0.79 10.15
N VAL A 6 2.16 0.62 8.91
CA VAL A 6 0.92 1.18 8.40
C VAL A 6 -0.04 0.04 8.14
N GLU A 7 -1.25 0.13 8.68
CA GLU A 7 -2.33 -0.83 8.48
C GLU A 7 -3.55 -0.08 7.98
N THR A 8 -4.08 -0.51 6.85
CA THR A 8 -5.27 0.07 6.23
C THR A 8 -6.22 -1.02 5.77
N THR A 9 -7.50 -0.76 5.93
CA THR A 9 -8.58 -1.67 5.52
C THR A 9 -9.07 -1.30 4.13
N HIS A 10 -9.29 -2.30 3.28
CA HIS A 10 -9.71 -2.16 1.90
C HIS A 10 -10.77 -3.20 1.56
N GLU A 11 -11.70 -2.86 0.67
CA GLU A 11 -12.70 -3.83 0.17
C GLU A 11 -12.05 -5.02 -0.55
N ASP A 12 -10.85 -4.82 -1.11
CA ASP A 12 -10.02 -5.89 -1.67
C ASP A 12 -8.55 -5.55 -1.45
N ALA A 13 -8.10 -5.91 -0.24
CA ALA A 13 -6.72 -5.73 0.17
C ALA A 13 -5.72 -6.46 -0.75
N SER A 14 -6.12 -7.58 -1.37
CA SER A 14 -5.24 -8.35 -2.25
C SER A 14 -4.90 -7.58 -3.54
N ALA A 15 -5.90 -6.92 -4.14
CA ALA A 15 -5.70 -6.10 -5.33
C ALA A 15 -4.90 -4.83 -5.02
N VAL A 16 -5.17 -4.19 -3.89
CA VAL A 16 -4.43 -3.00 -3.44
C VAL A 16 -2.95 -3.35 -3.20
N ALA A 17 -2.67 -4.43 -2.49
CA ALA A 17 -1.28 -4.88 -2.27
C ALA A 17 -0.57 -5.25 -3.58
N ALA A 18 -1.28 -5.85 -4.53
CA ALA A 18 -0.72 -6.14 -5.85
C ALA A 18 -0.38 -4.85 -6.63
N ALA A 19 -1.21 -3.81 -6.51
CA ALA A 19 -0.97 -2.51 -7.12
C ALA A 19 0.18 -1.73 -6.44
N LEU A 20 0.44 -1.93 -5.14
CA LEU A 20 1.56 -1.33 -4.41
C LEU A 20 2.91 -1.99 -4.69
N ARG A 21 2.91 -3.30 -4.99
CA ARG A 21 4.13 -4.11 -5.15
C ARG A 21 5.21 -3.48 -6.05
N PRO A 22 4.90 -2.81 -7.18
CA PRO A 22 5.92 -2.20 -8.03
C PRO A 22 6.79 -1.13 -7.34
N ASP A 23 6.23 -0.40 -6.37
CA ASP A 23 6.94 0.68 -5.65
C ASP A 23 7.59 0.19 -4.34
N ASN A 24 7.37 -1.06 -3.97
CA ASN A 24 7.98 -1.62 -2.78
C ASN A 24 9.49 -1.78 -2.95
N THR A 25 10.23 -1.24 -1.98
CA THR A 25 11.70 -1.31 -1.91
C THR A 25 12.13 -2.39 -0.91
N PRO A 26 13.41 -2.79 -0.85
CA PRO A 26 13.89 -3.76 0.15
C PRO A 26 13.69 -3.34 1.61
N SER A 27 13.52 -2.03 1.88
CA SER A 27 13.18 -1.51 3.21
C SER A 27 11.69 -1.64 3.58
N MET A 28 10.88 -2.19 2.67
CA MET A 28 9.43 -2.29 2.80
C MET A 28 9.02 -3.76 2.71
N THR A 29 8.16 -4.18 3.64
CA THR A 29 7.53 -5.50 3.60
C THR A 29 6.04 -5.29 3.68
N THR A 30 5.32 -5.77 2.67
CA THR A 30 3.85 -5.70 2.60
C THR A 30 3.27 -7.10 2.70
N ASP A 31 2.32 -7.27 3.62
CA ASP A 31 1.52 -8.47 3.81
C ASP A 31 0.03 -8.11 3.80
N VAL A 32 -0.79 -9.08 3.40
CA VAL A 32 -2.25 -8.97 3.43
C VAL A 32 -2.79 -9.99 4.41
N ALA A 33 -3.68 -9.54 5.29
CA ALA A 33 -4.44 -10.39 6.18
C ALA A 33 -5.90 -9.94 6.12
N ASP A 34 -6.78 -10.82 5.61
CA ASP A 34 -8.19 -10.51 5.36
C ASP A 34 -8.38 -9.26 4.49
N ASP A 35 -9.02 -8.23 5.04
CA ASP A 35 -9.26 -6.92 4.43
C ASP A 35 -8.19 -5.88 4.76
N VAL A 36 -7.10 -6.28 5.43
CA VAL A 36 -6.02 -5.39 5.87
C VAL A 36 -4.78 -5.55 5.00
N VAL A 37 -4.33 -4.43 4.43
CA VAL A 37 -2.97 -4.29 3.89
C VAL A 37 -2.08 -3.75 5.00
N ARG A 38 -1.02 -4.48 5.31
CA ARG A 38 0.00 -4.08 6.27
C ARG A 38 1.31 -3.85 5.56
N THR A 39 1.90 -2.68 5.76
CA THR A 39 3.26 -2.41 5.32
C THR A 39 4.15 -1.99 6.48
N VAL A 40 5.27 -2.69 6.63
CA VAL A 40 6.34 -2.36 7.55
C VAL A 40 7.45 -1.65 6.77
N VAL A 41 7.91 -0.51 7.28
CA VAL A 41 9.01 0.26 6.70
C VAL A 41 10.14 0.38 7.73
N GLU A 42 11.37 0.06 7.32
CA GLU A 42 12.57 0.14 8.16
C GLU A 42 13.61 1.07 7.52
N ARG A 43 14.09 2.05 8.30
CA ARG A 43 15.09 3.05 7.85
C ARG A 43 16.07 3.42 8.95
N GLU A 44 17.23 3.92 8.56
CA GLU A 44 18.29 4.29 9.50
C GLU A 44 17.96 5.57 10.26
N THR A 45 17.30 6.54 9.62
CA THR A 45 17.03 7.86 10.19
C THR A 45 15.53 8.12 10.30
N ALA A 46 15.12 8.99 11.24
CA ALA A 46 13.72 9.39 11.38
C ALA A 46 13.25 10.20 10.16
N GLY A 47 14.10 11.08 9.60
CA GLY A 47 13.79 11.82 8.38
C GLY A 47 13.57 10.90 7.18
N GLY A 48 14.45 9.92 6.98
CA GLY A 48 14.29 8.94 5.89
C GLY A 48 13.06 8.05 6.06
N LEU A 49 12.72 7.68 7.30
CA LEU A 49 11.47 6.98 7.61
C LEU A 49 10.25 7.85 7.25
N GLY A 50 10.26 9.12 7.67
CA GLY A 50 9.18 10.07 7.39
C GLY A 50 8.93 10.25 5.90
N SER A 51 9.98 10.54 5.11
CA SER A 51 9.84 10.68 3.65
C SER A 51 9.31 9.40 2.99
N THR A 52 9.78 8.23 3.42
CA THR A 52 9.31 6.95 2.83
C THR A 52 7.85 6.66 3.16
N LEU A 53 7.39 7.04 4.37
CA LEU A 53 6.00 6.92 4.75
C LEU A 53 5.11 7.89 3.98
N ASP A 54 5.58 9.11 3.73
CA ASP A 54 4.88 10.11 2.92
C ASP A 54 4.66 9.60 1.49
N ASP A 55 5.73 9.14 0.83
CA ASP A 55 5.67 8.53 -0.51
C ASP A 55 4.73 7.30 -0.52
N TYR A 56 4.82 6.45 0.51
CA TYR A 56 3.98 5.24 0.62
C TYR A 56 2.49 5.57 0.70
N VAL A 57 2.10 6.59 1.47
CA VAL A 57 0.68 6.96 1.61
C VAL A 57 0.13 7.53 0.29
N VAL A 58 0.94 8.27 -0.46
CA VAL A 58 0.57 8.71 -1.81
C VAL A 58 0.35 7.51 -2.74
N ASN A 59 1.31 6.58 -2.78
CA ASN A 59 1.19 5.37 -3.61
C ASN A 59 -0.01 4.50 -3.21
N LEU A 60 -0.30 4.37 -1.91
CA LEU A 60 -1.47 3.65 -1.39
C LEU A 60 -2.78 4.26 -1.88
N THR A 61 -2.87 5.59 -1.91
CA THR A 61 -4.06 6.31 -2.38
C THR A 61 -4.28 6.08 -3.89
N VAL A 62 -3.19 6.08 -4.66
CA VAL A 62 -3.24 5.77 -6.10
C VAL A 62 -3.66 4.31 -6.32
N ALA A 63 -3.09 3.37 -5.57
CA ALA A 63 -3.43 1.95 -5.65
C ALA A 63 -4.92 1.70 -5.40
N GLU A 64 -5.48 2.30 -4.34
CA GLU A 64 -6.93 2.22 -4.05
C GLU A 64 -7.77 2.75 -5.22
N THR A 65 -7.42 3.93 -5.75
CA THR A 65 -8.14 4.56 -6.85
C THR A 65 -8.14 3.70 -8.12
N VAL A 66 -6.99 3.11 -8.47
CA VAL A 66 -6.85 2.20 -9.62
C VAL A 66 -7.72 0.97 -9.45
N VAL A 67 -7.70 0.37 -8.25
CA VAL A 67 -8.49 -0.82 -7.92
C VAL A 67 -9.99 -0.54 -8.01
N GLN A 68 -10.45 0.58 -7.43
CA GLN A 68 -11.85 1.00 -7.52
C GLN A 68 -12.28 1.25 -8.97
N THR A 69 -11.45 1.94 -9.75
CA THR A 69 -11.73 2.21 -11.17
C THR A 69 -11.82 0.92 -11.99
N ALA A 70 -10.91 -0.03 -11.76
CA ALA A 70 -10.93 -1.32 -12.43
C ALA A 70 -12.20 -2.13 -12.10
N ARG A 71 -12.64 -2.12 -10.84
CA ARG A 71 -13.92 -2.75 -10.45
C ARG A 71 -15.13 -2.08 -11.08
N GLY A 72 -15.17 -0.75 -11.11
CA GLY A 72 -16.27 0.00 -11.72
C GLY A 72 -16.40 -0.28 -13.21
N HIS A 73 -15.28 -0.41 -13.92
CA HIS A 73 -15.28 -0.81 -15.33
C HIS A 73 -15.80 -2.24 -15.54
N ASN A 74 -15.47 -3.18 -14.67
CA ASN A 74 -15.97 -4.55 -14.78
C ASN A 74 -17.48 -4.63 -14.54
N HIS A 75 -18.02 -3.91 -13.54
CA HIS A 75 -19.47 -3.87 -13.28
C HIS A 75 -20.28 -3.25 -14.44
N ASN A 76 -19.70 -2.33 -15.21
CA ASN A 76 -20.38 -1.70 -16.35
C ASN A 76 -20.37 -2.58 -17.62
N HIS A 77 -19.64 -3.70 -17.62
CA HIS A 77 -19.53 -4.64 -18.74
C HIS A 77 -20.27 -5.97 -18.49
N GLU A 78 -20.97 -6.10 -17.37
CA GLU A 78 -21.91 -7.19 -17.06
C GLU A 78 -23.37 -6.77 -17.35
#